data_AF-A0A2D6SSG9-F1
#
_entry.id   AF-A0A2D6SSG9-F1
#
_cell.length_a   1.000
_cell.length_b   1.000
_cell.length_c   1.000
_cell.angle_alpha   90.00
_cell.angle_beta   90.00
_cell.angle_gamma   90.00
#
_symmetry.space_group_name_H-M   'P 1'
#
loop_
_entity.id
_entity.type
_entity.pdbx_description
1 polymer ?
#
loop_
_entity_poly.entity_id
_entity_poly.type
_entity_poly.pdbx_seq_one_letter_code
_entity_poly.pdbx_strand_id
1 'polypeptide(L)'
;QYVRDVDVKVIGTQNKEFTAGETDLRGVFVADAITGRSTVIARTEEDRYAFYRGETVLRPQQNKRPAKPGQDAAAEAAPAPSVGKDLLLRNIIESNGGINTLQRSNYKNLINNKDRGVKAKKAF
;
A
#
# COMPACT_ATOMS: atom_id res chain seq x y z
N GLN A 1 -20.54 15.80 -1.08
CA GLN A 1 -21.56 14.82 -0.66
C GLN A 1 -21.20 13.48 -1.28
N TYR A 2 -21.34 12.38 -0.53
CA TYR A 2 -21.17 11.02 -1.08
C TYR A 2 -22.51 10.52 -1.62
N VAL A 3 -22.47 9.81 -2.75
CA VAL A 3 -23.67 9.36 -3.49
C VAL A 3 -23.49 7.87 -3.79
N ARG A 4 -24.54 7.08 -3.55
CA ARG A 4 -24.60 5.63 -3.84
C ARG A 4 -25.03 5.37 -5.29
N ASP A 5 -24.90 4.12 -5.73
CA ASP A 5 -25.40 3.65 -7.04
C ASP A 5 -24.85 4.49 -8.22
N VAL A 6 -23.61 4.98 -8.07
CA VAL A 6 -22.88 5.74 -9.10
C VAL A 6 -22.01 4.79 -9.89
N ASP A 7 -22.16 4.79 -11.22
CA ASP A 7 -21.29 4.05 -12.12
C ASP A 7 -19.88 4.66 -12.11
N VAL A 8 -18.87 3.89 -11.71
CA VAL A 8 -17.48 4.32 -11.68
C VAL A 8 -16.64 3.46 -12.62
N LYS A 9 -15.84 4.12 -13.46
CA LYS A 9 -14.83 3.49 -14.32
C LYS A 9 -13.47 4.08 -14.02
N VAL A 10 -12.49 3.22 -13.79
CA VAL A 10 -11.12 3.59 -13.43
C VAL A 10 -10.14 2.93 -14.39
N ILE A 11 -9.15 3.68 -14.85
CA ILE A 11 -8.04 3.16 -15.63
C ILE A 11 -6.73 3.81 -15.20
N GLY A 12 -5.66 3.02 -15.17
CA GLY A 12 -4.30 3.52 -15.03
C GLY A 12 -3.66 3.73 -16.39
N THR A 13 -2.73 4.68 -16.54
CA THR A 13 -2.02 4.90 -17.81
C THR A 13 -1.27 3.67 -18.34
N GLN A 14 -0.99 2.68 -17.49
CA GLN A 14 -0.33 1.43 -17.87
C GLN A 14 -1.28 0.21 -17.83
N ASN A 15 -2.57 0.43 -17.60
CA ASN A 15 -3.59 -0.61 -17.67
C ASN A 15 -4.08 -0.75 -19.11
N LYS A 16 -4.44 -1.97 -19.51
CA LYS A 16 -5.04 -2.25 -20.83
C LYS A 16 -6.56 -2.12 -20.83
N GLU A 17 -7.18 -2.32 -19.68
CA GLU A 17 -8.63 -2.38 -19.51
C GLU A 17 -9.07 -1.51 -18.34
N PHE A 18 -10.35 -1.11 -18.38
CA PHE A 18 -10.99 -0.38 -17.28
C PHE A 18 -11.43 -1.33 -16.18
N THR A 19 -11.25 -0.92 -14.94
CA THR A 19 -11.96 -1.49 -13.79
C THR A 19 -13.25 -0.70 -13.60
N ALA A 20 -14.39 -1.38 -13.63
CA ALA A 20 -15.71 -0.75 -13.54
C ALA A 20 -16.54 -1.36 -12.40
N GLY A 21 -17.47 -0.58 -11.88
CA GLY A 21 -18.48 -1.03 -10.92
C GLY A 21 -19.29 0.14 -10.38
N GLU A 22 -20.08 -0.11 -9.34
CA GLU A 22 -20.93 0.90 -8.72
C GLU A 22 -20.45 1.21 -7.30
N THR A 23 -20.70 2.43 -6.84
CA THR A 23 -20.45 2.81 -5.44
C THR A 23 -21.43 2.11 -4.50
N ASP A 24 -20.96 1.70 -3.32
CA ASP A 24 -21.81 1.12 -2.27
C ASP A 24 -22.80 2.15 -1.65
N LEU A 25 -23.61 1.72 -0.67
CA LEU A 25 -24.56 2.60 0.05
C LEU A 25 -23.90 3.80 0.75
N ARG A 26 -22.59 3.77 0.97
CA ARG A 26 -21.81 4.86 1.57
C ARG A 26 -21.20 5.78 0.50
N GLY A 27 -21.43 5.49 -0.77
CA GLY A 27 -20.82 6.18 -1.90
C GLY A 27 -19.35 5.87 -2.09
N VAL A 28 -18.89 4.69 -1.68
CA VAL A 28 -17.50 4.25 -1.80
C VAL A 28 -17.37 3.19 -2.88
N PHE A 29 -16.36 3.35 -3.75
CA PHE A 29 -15.95 2.35 -4.74
C PHE A 29 -14.45 2.08 -4.57
N VAL A 30 -14.05 0.81 -4.57
CA VAL A 30 -12.65 0.38 -4.44
C VAL A 30 -12.22 -0.32 -5.71
N ALA A 31 -11.13 0.13 -6.32
CA ALA A 31 -10.53 -0.46 -7.50
C ALA A 31 -9.08 -0.86 -7.23
N ASP A 32 -8.78 -2.15 -7.38
CA ASP A 32 -7.45 -2.70 -7.23
C ASP A 32 -6.69 -2.76 -8.56
N ALA A 33 -5.40 -3.09 -8.47
CA ALA A 33 -4.52 -3.34 -9.63
C ALA A 33 -4.39 -2.18 -10.63
N ILE A 34 -4.67 -0.94 -10.22
CA ILE A 34 -4.43 0.26 -11.03
C ILE A 34 -2.93 0.59 -11.05
N THR A 35 -2.36 0.71 -12.25
CA THR A 35 -0.92 0.90 -12.50
C THR A 35 -0.68 2.15 -13.34
N GLY A 36 0.27 2.98 -12.92
CA GLY A 36 0.51 4.29 -13.54
C GLY A 36 -0.35 5.39 -12.94
N ARG A 37 -0.59 6.48 -13.69
CA ARG A 37 -1.46 7.56 -13.24
C ARG A 37 -2.91 7.15 -13.42
N SER A 38 -3.74 7.31 -12.39
CA SER A 38 -5.16 6.95 -12.47
C SER A 38 -5.99 8.01 -13.17
N THR A 39 -7.02 7.57 -13.90
CA THR A 39 -8.13 8.39 -14.37
C THR A 39 -9.41 7.72 -13.91
N VAL A 40 -10.30 8.49 -13.27
CA VAL A 40 -11.56 8.02 -12.72
C VAL A 40 -12.68 8.81 -13.38
N ILE A 41 -13.71 8.09 -13.82
CA ILE A 41 -14.93 8.63 -14.41
C ILE A 41 -16.08 8.13 -13.55
N ALA A 42 -16.92 9.03 -13.06
CA ALA A 42 -18.12 8.70 -12.30
C ALA A 42 -19.35 9.25 -13.02
N ARG A 43 -20.41 8.46 -13.13
CA ARG A 43 -21.67 8.82 -13.78
C ARG A 43 -22.84 8.47 -12.86
N THR A 44 -23.72 9.43 -12.62
CA THR A 44 -25.00 9.20 -11.93
C THR A 44 -26.12 8.95 -12.94
N GLU A 45 -27.25 8.39 -12.49
CA GLU A 45 -28.43 8.16 -13.34
C GLU A 45 -28.98 9.42 -14.04
N GLU A 46 -28.80 10.61 -13.45
CA GLU A 46 -29.23 11.89 -14.01
C GLU A 46 -28.27 12.45 -15.09
N ASP A 47 -27.51 11.59 -15.77
CA ASP A 47 -26.50 11.95 -16.79
C ASP A 47 -25.46 12.99 -16.33
N ARG A 48 -25.21 13.06 -15.01
CA ARG A 48 -24.15 13.90 -14.44
C ARG A 48 -22.85 13.11 -14.39
N TYR A 49 -21.78 13.77 -14.83
CA TYR A 49 -20.45 13.18 -14.90
C TYR A 49 -19.46 13.93 -14.00
N ALA A 50 -18.56 13.18 -13.38
CA ALA A 50 -17.38 13.70 -12.73
C ALA A 50 -16.13 13.01 -13.27
N PHE A 51 -15.09 13.80 -13.51
CA PHE A 51 -13.80 13.32 -14.00
C PHE A 51 -12.72 13.66 -12.99
N TYR A 52 -11.87 12.70 -12.70
CA TYR A 52 -10.70 12.91 -11.87
C TYR A 52 -9.46 12.32 -12.54
N ARG A 53 -8.40 13.13 -12.63
CA ARG A 53 -7.11 12.73 -13.19
C ARG A 53 -6.05 12.79 -12.12
N GLY A 54 -5.56 11.62 -11.70
CA GLY A 54 -4.50 11.50 -10.72
C GLY A 54 -3.15 11.97 -11.25
N GLU A 55 -2.37 12.57 -10.37
CA GLU A 55 -0.99 12.97 -10.65
C GLU A 55 0.03 11.96 -10.14
N THR A 56 -0.31 11.27 -9.05
CA THR A 56 0.52 10.24 -8.45
C THR A 56 0.58 8.99 -9.33
N VAL A 57 1.80 8.50 -9.54
CA VAL A 57 2.04 7.22 -10.20
C VAL A 57 1.82 6.10 -9.19
N LEU A 58 0.78 5.30 -9.42
CA LEU A 58 0.49 4.09 -8.63
C LEU A 58 1.32 2.93 -9.16
N ARG A 59 1.83 2.10 -8.24
CA ARG A 59 2.67 0.92 -8.56
C ARG A 59 3.81 1.29 -9.53
N PRO A 60 4.72 2.21 -9.16
CA PRO A 60 5.87 2.52 -10.00
C PRO A 60 6.61 1.23 -10.30
N GLN A 61 6.82 0.94 -11.59
CA GLN A 61 7.56 -0.24 -12.02
C GLN A 61 8.92 -0.18 -11.31
N GLN A 62 9.21 -1.19 -10.49
CA GLN A 62 10.58 -1.37 -10.03
C GLN A 62 11.39 -1.66 -11.29
N ASN A 63 12.22 -0.71 -11.70
CA ASN A 63 13.16 -0.89 -12.79
C ASN A 63 13.84 -2.24 -12.57
N LYS A 64 13.53 -3.22 -13.42
CA LYS A 64 14.29 -4.48 -13.45
C LYS A 64 15.72 -4.06 -13.69
N ARG A 65 16.56 -4.24 -12.67
CA ARG A 65 17.99 -3.93 -12.75
C ARG A 65 18.51 -4.62 -14.01
N PRO A 66 19.14 -3.91 -14.95
CA PRO A 66 19.61 -4.53 -16.18
C PRO A 66 20.56 -5.67 -15.79
N ALA A 67 20.29 -6.87 -16.30
CA ALA A 67 21.24 -7.97 -16.19
C ALA A 67 22.54 -7.50 -16.85
N LYS A 68 23.64 -7.52 -16.10
CA LYS A 68 24.97 -7.23 -16.67
C LYS A 68 25.21 -8.22 -17.80
N PRO A 69 25.50 -7.77 -19.03
CA PRO A 69 25.94 -8.67 -20.09
C PRO A 69 27.39 -9.09 -19.79
N GLY A 70 27.64 -10.39 -19.80
CA GLY A 70 29.00 -10.95 -19.73
C GLY A 70 29.30 -11.63 -18.40
N GLN A 71 28.95 -12.91 -18.31
CA GLN A 71 29.88 -13.94 -17.87
C GLN A 71 29.50 -15.25 -18.55
N ASP A 72 30.53 -15.83 -19.15
CA ASP A 72 30.51 -16.80 -20.22
C ASP A 72 29.84 -18.14 -19.90
N ALA A 73 29.54 -18.87 -20.97
CA ALA A 73 29.10 -20.25 -20.93
C ALA A 73 30.10 -21.17 -20.21
N ALA A 74 29.56 -22.26 -19.67
CA ALA A 74 30.21 -23.41 -19.02
C ALA A 74 30.57 -23.24 -17.53
N ALA A 75 29.56 -23.41 -16.68
CA ALA A 75 29.72 -24.19 -15.46
C ALA A 75 28.41 -24.94 -15.16
N GLU A 76 28.55 -26.26 -15.15
CA GLU A 76 27.73 -27.26 -14.47
C GLU A 76 26.87 -26.72 -13.31
N ALA A 77 25.68 -27.29 -13.15
CA ALA A 77 24.73 -27.02 -12.08
C ALA A 77 25.39 -26.90 -10.68
N ALA A 78 25.54 -25.67 -10.19
CA ALA A 78 25.71 -25.40 -8.77
C ALA A 78 24.37 -24.89 -8.21
N PRO A 79 23.81 -25.50 -7.15
CA PRO A 79 22.63 -24.94 -6.50
C PRO A 79 22.97 -23.54 -5.98
N ALA A 80 22.15 -22.55 -6.34
CA ALA A 80 22.26 -21.20 -5.82
C ALA A 80 22.30 -21.26 -4.28
N PRO A 81 23.22 -20.55 -3.59
CA PRO A 81 23.26 -20.58 -2.15
C PRO A 81 21.95 -20.02 -1.59
N SER A 82 21.19 -20.87 -0.92
CA SER A 82 19.95 -20.58 -0.18
C SER A 82 20.12 -19.54 0.94
N VAL A 83 21.37 -19.16 1.21
CA VAL A 83 21.83 -18.17 2.19
C VAL A 83 21.03 -16.85 2.10
N GLY A 84 20.64 -16.41 0.90
CA GLY A 84 19.88 -15.17 0.74
C GLY A 84 18.47 -15.20 1.34
N LYS A 85 17.76 -16.33 1.24
CA LYS A 85 16.37 -16.44 1.71
C LYS A 85 16.31 -16.59 3.23
N ASP A 86 17.20 -17.40 3.79
CA ASP A 86 17.24 -17.65 5.24
C ASP A 86 17.68 -16.40 6.02
N LEU A 87 18.65 -15.64 5.49
CA LEU A 87 19.04 -14.36 6.08
C LEU A 87 17.91 -13.32 6.03
N LEU A 88 17.16 -13.29 4.93
CA LEU A 88 16.03 -12.37 4.79
C LEU A 88 14.89 -12.72 5.74
N LEU A 89 14.53 -14.02 5.81
CA LEU A 89 13.51 -14.50 6.73
C LEU A 89 13.91 -14.24 8.18
N ARG A 90 15.18 -14.47 8.53
CA ARG A 90 15.72 -14.18 9.86
C ARG A 90 15.60 -12.70 10.22
N ASN A 91 16.00 -11.80 9.30
CA ASN A 91 15.90 -10.36 9.52
C ASN A 91 14.44 -9.91 9.72
N ILE A 92 13.49 -10.46 8.96
CA ILE A 92 12.06 -10.16 9.09
C ILE A 92 11.51 -10.67 10.44
N ILE A 93 11.84 -11.90 10.84
CA ILE A 93 11.39 -12.49 12.10
C ILE A 93 11.95 -11.70 13.30
N GLU A 94 13.24 -11.37 13.28
CA GLU A 94 13.91 -10.59 14.32
C GLU A 94 13.34 -9.17 14.41
N SER A 95 13.12 -8.51 13.27
CA SER A 95 12.54 -7.15 13.22
C SER A 95 11.10 -7.12 13.73
N ASN A 96 10.26 -8.06 13.31
CA ASN A 96 8.86 -8.13 13.76
C ASN A 96 8.76 -8.49 15.25
N GLY A 97 9.63 -9.36 15.77
CA GLY A 97 9.70 -9.69 17.19
C GLY A 97 10.06 -8.49 18.07
N GLY A 98 11.06 -7.69 17.64
CA GLY A 98 11.46 -6.46 18.33
C GLY A 98 10.34 -5.42 18.39
N ILE A 99 9.66 -5.17 17.25
CA ILE A 99 8.54 -4.22 17.18
C ILE A 99 7.40 -4.63 18.11
N ASN A 100 7.01 -5.91 18.09
CA ASN A 100 5.93 -6.42 18.95
C ASN A 100 6.28 -6.32 20.45
N THR A 101 7.54 -6.55 20.81
CA THR A 101 8.02 -6.44 22.20
C THR A 101 8.01 -4.99 22.68
N LEU A 102 8.46 -4.06 21.83
CA LEU A 102 8.46 -2.62 22.12
C LEU A 102 7.05 -2.05 22.27
N GLN A 103 6.12 -2.47 21.41
CA GLN A 103 4.72 -2.06 21.54
C GLN A 103 4.09 -2.55 22.85
N ARG A 104 4.36 -3.80 23.24
CA ARG A 104 3.87 -4.37 24.51
C ARG A 104 4.48 -3.66 25.72
N SER A 105 5.77 -3.33 25.70
CA SER A 105 6.41 -2.62 26.81
C SER A 105 5.88 -1.18 26.94
N ASN A 106 5.72 -0.46 25.83
CA ASN A 106 5.12 0.87 25.81
C ASN A 106 3.68 0.86 26.35
N TYR A 107 2.89 -0.13 25.94
CA TYR A 107 1.52 -0.29 26.43
C TYR A 107 1.48 -0.62 27.93
N LYS A 108 2.33 -1.53 28.40
CA LYS A 108 2.46 -1.83 29.84
C LYS A 108 2.89 -0.60 30.63
N ASN A 109 3.86 0.16 30.13
CA ASN A 109 4.29 1.42 30.76
C ASN A 109 3.16 2.43 30.82
N LEU A 110 2.35 2.56 29.76
CA LEU A 110 1.19 3.46 29.74
C LEU A 110 0.11 3.05 30.75
N ILE A 111 -0.21 1.76 30.85
CA ILE A 111 -1.13 1.24 31.87
C ILE A 111 -0.58 1.50 33.27
N ASN A 112 0.70 1.21 33.50
CA ASN A 112 1.32 1.36 34.81
C ASN A 112 1.55 2.84 35.20
N ASN A 113 1.63 3.76 34.23
CA ASN A 113 1.75 5.21 34.48
C ASN A 113 0.40 5.94 34.55
N LYS A 114 -0.74 5.23 34.51
CA LYS A 114 -2.08 5.85 34.45
C LYS A 114 -2.42 6.68 35.70
N ASP A 115 -1.66 6.56 36.79
CA ASP A 115 -1.83 7.33 38.03
C ASP A 115 -1.11 8.69 38.05
N ARG A 116 -0.32 9.04 37.02
CA ARG A 116 0.36 10.34 36.94
C ARG A 116 -0.32 11.26 35.94
N GLY A 117 -1.51 11.73 36.31
CA GLY A 117 -2.21 12.79 35.60
C GLY A 117 -1.38 14.07 35.51
N VAL A 118 -1.49 14.77 34.37
CA VAL A 118 -0.84 16.07 34.15
C VAL A 118 -1.59 17.13 34.96
N LYS A 119 -0.97 17.67 36.01
CA LYS A 119 -1.51 18.84 36.73
C LYS A 119 -1.33 20.07 35.85
N ALA A 120 -2.39 20.47 35.14
CA ALA A 120 -2.45 21.79 34.53
C ALA A 120 -2.47 22.85 35.64
N LYS A 121 -1.33 23.53 35.86
CA LYS A 121 -1.27 24.70 36.75
C LYS A 121 -2.11 25.81 36.11
N LYS A 122 -3.17 26.24 36.81
CA LYS A 122 -3.94 27.45 36.50
C LYS A 122 -2.99 28.65 36.43
N ALA A 123 -3.00 29.36 35.31
CA ALA A 123 -2.51 30.72 35.20
C ALA A 123 -3.73 31.61 34.94
N PHE A 124 -4.24 32.23 35.99
CA PHE A 124 -5.06 33.45 36.00
C PHE A 124 -4.83 34.13 37.34
#